data_AF-A0A9P0N7M0-F1
#
_entry.id   AF-A0A9P0N7M0-F1
#
_cell.length_a   1.000
_cell.length_b   1.000
_cell.length_c   1.000
_cell.angle_alpha   90.00
_cell.angle_beta   90.00
_cell.angle_gamma   90.00
#
_symmetry.space_group_name_H-M   'P 1'
#
loop_
_entity.id
_entity.type
_entity.pdbx_description
1 polymer ?
#
loop_
_entity_poly.entity_id
_entity_poly.type
_entity_poly.pdbx_seq_one_letter_code
_entity_poly.pdbx_strand_id
1 'polypeptide(L)'
;MDRRRKPKKELKDFGREYFLNISVNALKHIIRAKNVGERRFWLVMFTIALFGTGFCVLEVWKVYESSFTKTIILSTSYSYAQTPFPSVTICEPSRVYGPAIKTLYNNSLDRPGSYDEAVFKIMASLATIRLPLFEDFIEIKNFEKHYGELNKLNISDMLLKVTLFYNKLYII
;
A
#
# COMPACT_ATOMS: atom_id res chain seq x y z
N MET A 1 16.03 14.57 65.09
CA MET A 1 15.37 13.79 64.01
C MET A 1 14.14 13.11 64.58
N ASP A 2 12.97 13.73 64.47
CA ASP A 2 11.72 13.16 64.99
C ASP A 2 10.96 12.43 63.86
N ARG A 3 11.01 11.10 63.89
CA ARG A 3 10.28 10.21 62.97
C ARG A 3 8.84 10.03 63.50
N ARG A 4 8.01 11.08 63.37
CA ARG A 4 6.56 10.96 63.65
C ARG A 4 5.92 10.01 62.63
N ARG A 5 5.51 8.83 63.09
CA ARG A 5 4.72 7.86 62.30
C ARG A 5 3.42 8.55 61.87
N LYS A 6 3.20 8.71 60.56
CA LYS A 6 1.93 9.20 60.03
C LYS A 6 0.82 8.23 60.45
N PRO A 7 -0.32 8.72 60.98
CA PRO A 7 -1.45 7.85 61.29
C PRO A 7 -1.88 7.10 60.02
N LYS A 8 -2.25 5.82 60.13
CA LYS A 8 -2.87 5.08 59.03
C LYS A 8 -4.15 5.82 58.64
N LYS A 9 -4.13 6.53 57.51
CA LYS A 9 -5.32 7.19 56.98
C LYS A 9 -6.33 6.10 56.59
N GLU A 10 -7.57 6.24 57.06
CA GLU A 10 -8.66 5.37 56.64
C GLU A 10 -8.93 5.55 55.14
N LEU A 11 -9.36 4.49 54.44
CA LEU A 11 -9.65 4.53 53.00
C LEU A 11 -10.67 5.64 52.64
N LYS A 12 -11.58 5.95 53.57
CA LYS A 12 -12.57 7.02 53.43
C LYS A 12 -11.94 8.41 53.36
N ASP A 13 -10.87 8.64 54.13
CA ASP A 13 -10.16 9.92 54.11
C ASP A 13 -9.38 10.10 52.82
N PHE A 14 -8.79 9.02 52.32
CA PHE A 14 -8.11 9.01 51.02
C PHE A 14 -9.08 9.29 49.87
N GLY A 15 -10.23 8.62 49.84
CA GLY A 15 -11.26 8.86 48.83
C GLY A 15 -11.76 10.31 48.86
N ARG A 16 -11.99 10.86 50.06
CA ARG A 16 -12.43 12.25 50.23
C ARG A 16 -11.39 13.25 49.74
N GLU A 17 -10.11 13.03 50.05
CA GLU A 17 -9.00 13.87 49.60
C GLU A 17 -8.83 13.82 48.07
N TYR A 18 -8.95 12.63 47.48
CA TYR A 18 -8.88 12.43 46.03
C TYR A 18 -9.98 13.18 45.28
N PHE A 19 -11.23 13.03 45.70
CA PHE A 19 -12.36 13.67 45.05
C PHE A 19 -12.45 15.19 45.29
N LEU A 20 -11.74 15.74 46.28
CA LEU A 20 -11.61 17.19 46.46
C LEU A 20 -10.54 17.81 45.54
N ASN A 21 -9.58 17.00 45.08
CA ASN A 21 -8.45 17.42 44.24
C ASN A 21 -8.66 17.13 42.74
N ILE A 22 -9.77 16.50 42.36
CA ILE A 22 -10.10 16.25 40.96
C ILE A 22 -10.61 17.54 40.27
N SER A 23 -10.37 17.67 38.97
CA SER A 23 -10.81 18.80 38.14
C SER A 23 -12.33 18.85 37.92
N VAL A 24 -13.06 17.79 38.27
CA VAL A 24 -14.51 17.70 38.11
C VAL A 24 -15.21 18.48 39.21
N ASN A 25 -15.60 19.72 38.89
CA ASN A 25 -16.24 20.65 39.82
C ASN A 25 -17.51 20.07 40.49
N ALA A 26 -18.34 19.31 39.76
CA ALA A 26 -19.56 18.72 40.32
C ALA A 26 -19.29 17.78 41.50
N LEU A 27 -18.21 17.01 41.45
CA LEU A 27 -17.86 16.04 42.50
C LEU A 27 -17.33 16.72 43.77
N LYS A 28 -16.65 17.86 43.60
CA LYS A 28 -16.24 18.75 44.70
C LYS A 28 -17.45 19.33 45.43
N HIS A 29 -18.51 19.70 44.71
CA HIS A 29 -19.76 20.20 45.31
C HIS A 29 -20.51 19.11 46.07
N ILE A 30 -20.54 17.86 45.57
CA ILE A 30 -21.19 16.71 46.26
C ILE A 30 -20.55 16.45 47.63
N ILE A 31 -19.22 16.59 47.75
CA ILE A 31 -18.48 16.31 48.99
C ILE A 31 -18.48 17.49 49.96
N ARG A 32 -18.58 18.72 49.43
CA ARG A 32 -18.64 19.94 50.24
C ARG A 32 -20.05 20.29 50.70
N ALA A 33 -21.09 19.75 50.05
CA ALA A 33 -22.50 19.97 50.41
C ALA A 33 -22.77 19.57 51.86
N LYS A 34 -23.22 20.53 52.68
CA LYS A 34 -23.65 20.29 54.06
C LYS A 34 -25.09 19.77 54.13
N ASN A 35 -25.92 20.16 53.16
CA ASN A 35 -27.33 19.81 53.11
C ASN A 35 -27.56 18.58 52.23
N VAL A 36 -28.44 17.67 52.68
CA VAL A 36 -28.78 16.44 51.95
C VAL A 36 -29.47 16.76 50.61
N GLY A 37 -30.27 17.83 50.55
CA GLY A 37 -30.93 18.27 49.31
C GLY A 37 -29.94 18.76 48.25
N GLU A 38 -28.99 19.59 48.65
CA GLU A 38 -27.92 20.09 47.77
C GLU A 38 -27.06 18.94 47.24
N ARG A 39 -26.74 17.97 48.10
CA ARG A 39 -25.99 16.77 47.69
C ARG A 39 -26.74 15.94 46.64
N ARG A 40 -28.06 15.78 46.78
CA ARG A 40 -28.89 15.07 45.79
C ARG A 40 -28.96 15.83 44.46
N PHE A 41 -29.11 17.16 44.50
CA PHE A 41 -29.14 17.99 43.30
C PHE A 41 -27.86 17.85 42.47
N TRP A 42 -26.70 17.98 43.10
CA TRP A 42 -25.41 17.84 42.40
C TRP A 42 -25.16 16.43 41.88
N LEU A 43 -25.64 15.40 42.59
CA LEU A 43 -25.56 14.02 42.13
C LEU A 43 -26.39 13.81 40.86
N VAL A 44 -27.63 14.30 40.85
CA VAL A 44 -28.50 14.22 39.66
C VAL A 44 -27.88 14.96 38.48
N MET A 45 -27.39 16.19 38.68
CA MET A 45 -26.73 16.95 37.62
C MET A 45 -25.48 16.26 37.07
N PHE A 46 -24.67 15.67 37.95
CA PHE A 46 -23.50 14.90 37.54
C PHE A 46 -23.88 13.66 36.72
N THR A 47 -24.92 12.93 37.13
CA THR A 47 -25.39 11.76 36.37
C THR A 47 -25.91 12.13 34.98
N ILE A 48 -26.73 13.19 34.87
CA ILE A 48 -27.24 13.67 33.58
C ILE A 48 -26.08 14.08 32.66
N ALA A 49 -25.09 14.79 33.18
CA ALA A 49 -23.91 15.19 32.41
C ALA A 49 -23.10 13.97 31.92
N LEU A 50 -22.96 12.93 32.76
CA LEU A 50 -22.26 11.70 32.39
C LEU A 50 -22.99 10.95 31.28
N PHE A 51 -24.31 10.78 31.41
CA PHE A 51 -25.14 10.13 30.39
C PHE A 51 -25.18 10.94 29.09
N GLY A 52 -25.33 12.27 29.18
CA GLY A 52 -25.34 13.15 28.01
C GLY A 52 -24.01 13.11 27.25
N THR A 53 -22.89 13.16 27.97
CA THR A 53 -21.55 13.05 27.36
C THR A 53 -21.37 11.67 26.72
N GLY A 54 -21.75 10.59 27.41
CA GLY A 54 -21.67 9.24 26.87
C GLY A 54 -22.49 9.07 25.59
N PHE A 55 -23.71 9.61 25.56
CA PHE A 55 -24.56 9.59 24.38
C PHE A 55 -23.95 10.36 23.20
N CYS A 56 -23.46 11.59 23.44
CA CYS A 56 -22.78 12.38 22.41
C CYS A 56 -21.55 11.66 21.84
N VAL A 57 -20.74 11.04 22.70
CA VAL A 57 -19.56 10.27 22.26
C VAL A 57 -19.97 9.08 21.40
N LEU A 58 -21.04 8.36 21.76
CA LEU A 58 -21.53 7.23 20.97
C LEU A 58 -22.05 7.68 19.60
N GLU A 59 -22.78 8.78 19.52
CA GLU A 59 -23.24 9.34 18.25
C GLU A 59 -22.07 9.80 17.37
N VAL A 60 -21.10 10.51 17.95
CA VAL A 60 -19.87 10.90 17.22
C VAL A 60 -19.10 9.67 16.75
N TRP A 61 -19.01 8.62 17.58
CA TRP A 61 -18.34 7.37 17.24
C TRP A 61 -19.00 6.67 16.05
N LYS A 62 -20.33 6.55 16.05
CA LYS A 62 -21.08 6.00 14.92
C LYS A 62 -20.86 6.81 13.65
N VAL A 63 -20.87 8.14 13.76
CA VAL A 63 -20.59 9.03 12.63
C VAL A 63 -19.15 8.87 12.15
N TYR A 64 -18.19 8.68 13.04
CA TYR A 64 -16.79 8.43 12.68
C TYR A 64 -16.61 7.10 11.94
N GLU A 65 -17.21 6.02 12.46
CA GLU A 65 -17.15 4.69 11.84
C GLU A 65 -17.86 4.64 10.48
N SER A 66 -18.93 5.43 10.31
CA SER A 66 -19.67 5.54 9.04
C SER A 66 -19.16 6.65 8.10
N SER A 67 -18.33 7.58 8.58
CA SER A 67 -17.83 8.69 7.76
C SER A 67 -16.72 8.23 6.84
N PHE A 68 -17.17 7.81 5.66
CA PHE A 68 -16.44 7.87 4.40
C PHE A 68 -15.65 9.18 4.29
N THR A 69 -14.35 9.09 4.07
CA THR A 69 -13.46 10.24 3.84
C THR A 69 -14.06 11.15 2.77
N LYS A 70 -14.61 12.30 3.18
CA LYS A 70 -15.12 13.32 2.26
C LYS A 70 -13.93 14.02 1.63
N THR A 71 -13.40 13.45 0.56
CA THR A 71 -12.41 14.12 -0.27
C THR A 71 -13.12 15.21 -1.05
N ILE A 72 -12.75 16.46 -0.76
CA ILE A 72 -13.21 17.60 -1.56
C ILE A 72 -12.36 17.57 -2.82
N ILE A 73 -12.94 17.15 -3.94
CA ILE A 73 -12.27 17.23 -5.22
C ILE A 73 -12.20 18.71 -5.59
N LEU A 74 -11.04 19.33 -5.33
CA LEU A 74 -10.77 20.71 -5.73
C LEU A 74 -10.59 20.74 -7.26
N SER A 75 -11.71 20.67 -7.96
CA SER A 75 -11.76 20.59 -9.40
C SER A 75 -11.53 21.98 -9.98
N THR A 76 -10.49 22.12 -10.81
CA THR A 76 -10.46 23.02 -11.98
C THR A 76 -10.20 24.53 -11.82
N SER A 77 -9.74 25.04 -10.68
CA SER A 77 -9.28 26.44 -10.56
C SER A 77 -7.76 26.62 -10.44
N TYR A 78 -6.98 25.54 -10.59
CA TYR A 78 -5.52 25.64 -10.67
C TYR A 78 -5.10 25.97 -12.11
N SER A 79 -4.33 27.05 -12.28
CA SER A 79 -3.79 27.44 -13.57
C SER A 79 -2.90 26.32 -14.13
N TYR A 80 -3.30 25.75 -15.28
CA TYR A 80 -2.54 24.73 -16.01
C TYR A 80 -1.17 25.21 -16.53
N ALA A 81 -0.87 26.50 -16.39
CA ALA A 81 0.36 27.11 -16.89
C ALA A 81 1.65 26.59 -16.20
N GLN A 82 1.55 25.86 -15.08
CA GLN A 82 2.70 25.35 -14.33
C GLN A 82 2.69 23.82 -14.13
N THR A 83 1.85 23.08 -14.85
CA THR A 83 1.86 21.61 -14.74
C THR A 83 3.05 21.04 -15.53
N PRO A 84 3.98 20.29 -14.89
CA PRO A 84 5.10 19.70 -15.61
C PRO A 84 4.58 18.69 -16.62
N PHE A 85 5.20 18.67 -17.81
CA PHE A 85 4.87 17.68 -18.83
C PHE A 85 5.16 16.27 -18.29
N PRO A 86 4.24 15.30 -18.45
CA PRO A 86 4.47 13.95 -17.94
C PRO A 86 5.62 13.29 -18.71
N SER A 87 6.38 12.43 -18.01
CA SER A 87 7.37 11.58 -18.68
C SER A 87 6.63 10.57 -19.58
N VAL A 88 6.78 10.71 -20.89
CA VAL A 88 6.27 9.76 -21.88
C VAL A 88 7.38 8.74 -22.17
N THR A 89 7.13 7.47 -21.84
CA THR A 89 8.03 6.38 -22.20
C THR A 89 7.43 5.64 -23.40
N ILE A 90 8.10 5.73 -24.55
CA ILE A 90 7.73 4.98 -25.76
C ILE A 90 8.54 3.68 -25.77
N CYS A 91 7.85 2.55 -25.79
CA CYS A 91 8.45 1.23 -25.91
C CYS A 91 8.18 0.66 -27.30
N GLU A 92 9.21 0.16 -27.97
CA GLU A 92 9.04 -0.61 -29.20
C GLU A 92 8.22 -1.88 -28.86
N PRO A 93 7.17 -2.22 -29.63
CA PRO A 93 6.37 -3.42 -29.40
C PRO A 93 7.17 -4.73 -29.44
N SER A 94 8.29 -4.78 -30.16
CA SER A 94 9.17 -5.94 -30.23
C SER A 94 10.20 -5.91 -29.09
N ARG A 95 10.30 -6.99 -28.33
CA ARG A 95 11.29 -7.13 -27.24
C ARG A 95 12.71 -7.42 -27.73
N VAL A 96 12.86 -7.67 -29.03
CA VAL A 96 14.07 -8.23 -29.63
C VAL A 96 14.45 -7.45 -30.87
N TYR A 97 15.73 -7.17 -31.03
CA TYR A 97 16.27 -6.49 -32.20
C TYR A 97 16.34 -7.45 -33.39
N GLY A 98 15.34 -7.37 -34.27
CA GLY A 98 15.20 -8.24 -35.45
C GLY A 98 16.48 -8.37 -36.30
N PRO A 99 17.26 -7.29 -36.56
CA PRO A 99 18.52 -7.41 -37.27
C PRO A 99 19.57 -8.26 -36.55
N ALA A 100 19.61 -8.26 -35.21
CA ALA A 100 20.50 -9.14 -34.45
C ALA A 100 20.07 -10.62 -34.50
N ILE A 101 18.77 -10.92 -34.56
CA ILE A 101 18.32 -12.29 -34.84
C ILE A 101 18.79 -12.72 -36.23
N LYS A 102 18.65 -11.84 -37.23
CA LYS A 102 19.02 -12.15 -38.62
C LYS A 102 20.53 -12.37 -38.79
N THR A 103 21.38 -11.62 -38.08
CA THR A 103 22.83 -11.85 -38.10
C THR A 103 23.21 -13.14 -37.38
N LEU A 104 22.57 -13.47 -36.26
CA LEU A 104 22.76 -14.76 -35.59
C LEU A 104 22.38 -15.93 -36.51
N TYR A 105 21.23 -15.83 -37.21
CA TYR A 105 20.77 -16.82 -38.17
C TYR A 105 21.73 -16.99 -39.35
N ASN A 106 22.18 -15.88 -39.94
CA ASN A 106 23.13 -15.91 -41.06
C ASN A 106 24.50 -16.47 -40.67
N ASN A 107 24.93 -16.25 -39.42
CA ASN A 107 26.19 -16.82 -38.91
C ASN A 107 26.05 -18.31 -38.57
N SER A 108 24.85 -18.81 -38.26
CA SER A 108 24.59 -20.24 -38.04
C SER A 108 24.41 -21.04 -39.34
N LEU A 109 24.07 -20.37 -40.46
CA LEU A 109 23.82 -20.98 -41.78
C LEU A 109 25.02 -21.73 -42.39
N ASP A 110 26.22 -21.63 -41.81
CA ASP A 110 27.40 -22.39 -42.22
C ASP A 110 27.44 -23.83 -41.62
N ARG A 111 26.42 -24.21 -40.82
CA ARG A 111 26.20 -25.59 -40.37
C ARG A 111 24.86 -26.12 -40.86
N PRO A 112 24.83 -27.19 -41.69
CA PRO A 112 23.57 -27.79 -42.11
C PRO A 112 22.98 -28.62 -40.97
N GLY A 113 22.00 -28.06 -40.25
CA GLY A 113 21.27 -28.75 -39.20
C GLY A 113 19.86 -28.20 -38.98
N SER A 114 18.88 -29.10 -38.86
CA SER A 114 17.48 -28.81 -38.49
C SER A 114 17.32 -28.09 -37.14
N TYR A 115 18.41 -27.96 -36.37
CA TYR A 115 18.46 -27.39 -35.02
C TYR A 115 18.48 -25.86 -35.02
N ASP A 116 19.22 -25.23 -35.93
CA ASP A 116 19.36 -23.77 -35.97
C ASP A 116 18.05 -23.09 -36.37
N GLU A 117 17.27 -23.74 -37.24
CA GLU A 117 15.91 -23.36 -37.62
C GLU A 117 14.95 -23.40 -36.40
N ALA A 118 15.07 -24.41 -35.54
CA ALA A 118 14.24 -24.54 -34.34
C ALA A 118 14.58 -23.46 -33.31
N VAL A 119 15.87 -23.16 -33.11
CA VAL A 119 16.34 -22.09 -32.21
C VAL A 119 15.85 -20.72 -32.69
N PHE A 120 15.93 -20.45 -34.00
CA PHE A 120 15.44 -19.22 -34.60
C PHE A 120 13.93 -19.05 -34.39
N LYS A 121 13.13 -20.10 -34.63
CA LYS A 121 11.68 -20.07 -34.48
C LYS A 121 11.24 -19.89 -33.02
N ILE A 122 11.99 -20.47 -32.07
CA ILE A 122 11.79 -20.25 -30.63
C ILE A 122 12.14 -18.81 -30.24
N MET A 123 13.24 -18.25 -30.74
CA MET A 123 13.56 -16.84 -30.45
C MET A 123 12.56 -15.86 -31.06
N ALA A 124 12.10 -16.12 -32.29
CA ALA A 124 11.12 -15.29 -32.96
C ALA A 124 9.77 -15.30 -32.22
N SER A 125 9.32 -16.46 -31.75
CA SER A 125 8.10 -16.57 -30.94
C SER A 125 8.25 -15.93 -29.54
N LEU A 126 9.40 -16.09 -28.89
CA LEU A 126 9.71 -15.39 -27.63
C LEU A 126 9.79 -13.87 -27.80
N ALA A 127 10.19 -13.40 -28.98
CA ALA A 127 10.25 -11.97 -29.31
C ALA A 127 8.87 -11.33 -29.47
N THR A 128 7.90 -12.09 -30.00
CA THR A 128 6.54 -11.64 -30.31
C THR A 128 5.54 -11.94 -29.19
N ILE A 129 5.91 -12.76 -28.20
CA ILE A 129 5.05 -13.11 -27.07
C ILE A 129 4.54 -11.87 -26.33
N ARG A 130 3.23 -11.68 -26.41
CA ARG A 130 2.45 -10.74 -25.60
C ARG A 130 1.53 -11.57 -24.72
N LEU A 131 1.71 -11.51 -23.40
CA LEU A 131 0.69 -12.01 -22.49
C LEU A 131 -0.62 -11.26 -22.78
N PRO A 132 -1.73 -11.94 -23.10
CA PRO A 132 -2.09 -13.33 -22.79
C PRO A 132 -2.16 -14.32 -23.98
N LEU A 133 -1.64 -13.99 -25.17
CA LEU A 133 -1.69 -14.89 -26.34
C LEU A 133 -0.57 -15.93 -26.28
N PHE A 134 -0.91 -17.16 -25.90
CA PHE A 134 0.01 -18.31 -25.84
C PHE A 134 -0.17 -19.30 -27.00
N GLU A 135 -0.94 -18.96 -28.04
CA GLU A 135 -1.24 -19.87 -29.15
C GLU A 135 0.04 -20.32 -29.90
N ASP A 136 1.06 -19.45 -29.96
CA ASP A 136 2.33 -19.72 -30.64
C ASP A 136 3.18 -20.82 -29.96
N PHE A 137 2.89 -21.16 -28.69
CA PHE A 137 3.59 -22.26 -28.00
C PHE A 137 3.21 -23.64 -28.53
N ILE A 138 2.08 -23.78 -29.22
CA ILE A 138 1.66 -25.04 -29.83
C ILE A 138 2.64 -25.43 -30.95
N GLU A 139 3.17 -24.47 -31.70
CA GLU A 139 4.17 -24.73 -32.74
C GLU A 139 5.52 -25.18 -32.17
N ILE A 140 5.87 -24.71 -30.96
CA ILE A 140 7.12 -25.07 -30.28
C ILE A 140 7.11 -26.54 -29.85
N LYS A 141 5.93 -27.09 -29.52
CA LYS A 141 5.77 -28.50 -29.11
C LYS A 141 6.20 -29.48 -30.21
N ASN A 142 6.13 -29.10 -31.48
CA ASN A 142 6.53 -29.95 -32.60
C ASN A 142 8.06 -30.19 -32.66
N PHE A 143 8.86 -29.42 -31.90
CA PHE A 143 10.32 -29.56 -31.85
C PHE A 143 10.82 -30.38 -30.67
N GLU A 144 9.95 -31.20 -30.06
CA GLU A 144 10.24 -31.97 -28.84
C GLU A 144 11.54 -32.80 -28.91
N LYS A 145 11.84 -33.34 -30.09
CA LYS A 145 13.06 -34.12 -30.35
C LYS A 145 14.36 -33.34 -30.16
N HIS A 146 14.32 -32.01 -30.20
CA HIS A 146 15.50 -31.15 -30.08
C HIS A 146 15.67 -30.55 -28.68
N TYR A 147 14.74 -30.79 -27.74
CA TYR A 147 14.81 -30.21 -26.39
C TYR A 147 16.08 -30.61 -25.63
N GLY A 148 16.61 -31.81 -25.89
CA GLY A 148 17.87 -32.28 -25.28
C GLY A 148 19.09 -31.45 -25.67
N GLU A 149 19.14 -30.93 -26.90
CA GLU A 149 20.20 -30.03 -27.36
C GLU A 149 19.91 -28.57 -26.98
N LEU A 150 18.64 -28.15 -26.99
CA LEU A 150 18.21 -26.83 -26.51
C LEU A 150 18.54 -26.60 -25.03
N ASN A 151 18.49 -27.63 -24.19
CA ASN A 151 18.88 -27.53 -22.77
C ASN A 151 20.39 -27.26 -22.57
N LYS A 152 21.23 -27.51 -23.58
CA LYS A 152 22.66 -27.19 -23.54
C LYS A 152 22.94 -25.72 -23.89
N LEU A 153 21.97 -25.02 -24.47
CA LEU A 153 22.10 -23.59 -24.79
C LEU A 153 21.87 -22.74 -23.54
N ASN A 154 22.72 -21.74 -23.37
CA ASN A 154 22.47 -20.66 -22.41
C ASN A 154 21.51 -19.63 -23.04
N ILE A 155 20.21 -19.93 -22.97
CA ILE A 155 19.12 -19.11 -23.53
C ILE A 155 19.18 -17.66 -23.00
N SER A 156 19.59 -17.49 -21.74
CA SER A 156 19.76 -16.16 -21.12
C SER A 156 20.86 -15.33 -21.79
N ASP A 157 22.01 -15.92 -22.11
CA ASP A 157 23.11 -15.21 -22.81
C ASP A 157 22.70 -14.82 -24.24
N MET A 158 21.97 -15.70 -24.91
CA MET A 158 21.41 -15.39 -26.23
C MET A 158 20.39 -14.25 -26.15
N LEU A 159 19.42 -14.30 -25.23
CA LEU A 159 18.45 -13.22 -25.04
C LEU A 159 19.11 -11.88 -24.70
N LEU A 160 20.17 -11.88 -23.89
CA LEU A 160 20.93 -10.66 -23.58
C LEU A 160 21.58 -10.03 -24.81
N LYS A 161 22.00 -10.83 -25.79
CA LYS A 161 22.58 -10.33 -27.05
C LYS A 161 21.55 -9.72 -28.00
N VAL A 162 20.28 -10.13 -27.91
CA VAL A 162 19.24 -9.70 -28.85
C VAL A 162 18.18 -8.78 -28.24
N THR A 163 18.20 -8.57 -26.92
CA THR A 163 17.28 -7.65 -26.23
C THR A 163 17.63 -6.20 -26.50
N LEU A 164 16.60 -5.38 -26.69
CA LEU A 164 16.76 -3.94 -26.84
C LEU A 164 16.86 -3.27 -25.46
N PHE A 165 17.91 -2.47 -25.27
CA PHE A 165 17.98 -1.54 -24.14
C PHE A 165 17.18 -0.27 -24.49
N TYR A 166 16.16 0.02 -23.71
CA TYR A 166 15.25 1.15 -23.94
C TYR A 166 16.02 2.48 -23.98
N ASN A 167 15.84 3.24 -25.05
CA ASN A 167 16.36 4.60 -25.14
C ASN A 167 15.33 5.54 -24.51
N LYS A 168 15.66 6.09 -23.33
CA LYS A 168 14.80 7.03 -22.63
C LYS A 168 14.90 8.38 -23.32
N LEU A 169 13.91 8.71 -24.16
CA LEU A 169 13.84 10.02 -24.81
C LEU A 169 13.34 11.05 -23.78
N TYR A 170 14.20 11.98 -23.36
CA TYR A 170 13.77 13.17 -22.64
C TYR A 170 13.35 14.22 -23.66
N ILE A 171 12.05 14.46 -23.78
CA ILE A 171 11.53 15.64 -24.48
C ILE A 171 11.55 16.78 -23.46
N ILE A 172 12.48 17.74 -23.65
CA ILE A 172 12.61 18.96 -22.85
C ILE A 172 11.69 20.03 -23.45
#